data_AF-A0A2T7CLG4-F1
#
_entry.id   AF-A0A2T7CLG4-F1
#
_cell.length_a   1.000
_cell.length_b   1.000
_cell.length_c   1.000
_cell.angle_alpha   90.00
_cell.angle_beta   90.00
_cell.angle_gamma   90.00
#
_symmetry.space_group_name_H-M   'P 1'
#
loop_
_entity.id
_entity.type
_entity.pdbx_description
1 polymer ?
#
loop_
_entity_poly.entity_id
_entity_poly.type
_entity_poly.pdbx_seq_one_letter_code
_entity_poly.pdbx_strand_id
1 'polypeptide(L)'
;MTSPVIARKAKLRNHLVSAKAKLKHHVTPRRLVLLAAAGCSVFLVLLTLRTLHSAARAGDETTKAAAAASTPAAGAGAAQHAQQPQPQQQQRECAKLPASVTGALVYYATSNETPRQTEAEAGAAARVLAGRAPCNLLVFGLGPDAALWAALNHGGRTLFLEADAGRIAAARAAHPAGVDDLEAHLVAYHDHQHASATVSGDGLLALVRNSSDCAAASPPKPLSPDHLERSPCALAPRGLPPAFYEAEWDVIMVGAPVPGAIYTAGVAARARRPGTGETDVLVHGVDGAAEESFARAFLCEGYIKEEAGRLRHFAIPSHRDKEAMPFCP
;
A
#
# COMPACT_ATOMS: atom_id res chain seq x y z
N MET A 1 -52.39 22.54 17.43
CA MET A 1 -51.04 22.40 18.03
C MET A 1 -50.06 22.04 16.92
N THR A 2 -49.22 22.96 16.49
CA THR A 2 -48.22 22.71 15.44
C THR A 2 -47.07 21.87 16.00
N SER A 3 -46.68 20.82 15.29
CA SER A 3 -45.64 19.89 15.74
C SER A 3 -44.31 20.62 16.03
N PRO A 4 -43.65 20.36 17.18
CA PRO A 4 -42.42 21.04 17.59
C PRO A 4 -41.26 20.89 16.59
N VAL A 5 -41.32 19.87 15.73
CA VAL A 5 -40.35 19.63 14.65
C VAL A 5 -40.48 20.65 13.52
N ILE A 6 -41.71 21.06 13.18
CA ILE A 6 -41.98 22.02 12.10
C ILE A 6 -41.51 23.43 12.52
N ALA A 7 -41.73 23.79 13.78
CA ALA A 7 -41.26 25.06 14.35
C ALA A 7 -39.72 25.16 14.37
N ARG A 8 -39.01 24.06 14.69
CA ARG A 8 -37.54 24.02 14.64
C ARG A 8 -36.99 24.18 13.22
N LYS A 9 -37.59 23.52 12.22
CA LYS A 9 -37.18 23.64 10.80
C LYS A 9 -37.35 25.08 10.29
N ALA A 10 -38.46 25.74 10.62
CA ALA A 10 -38.70 27.12 10.23
C ALA A 10 -37.68 28.10 10.84
N LYS A 11 -37.33 27.90 12.13
CA LYS A 11 -36.33 28.73 12.81
C LYS A 11 -34.94 28.56 12.18
N LEU A 12 -34.54 27.32 11.88
CA LEU A 12 -33.25 27.04 11.22
C LEU A 12 -33.16 27.69 9.83
N ARG A 13 -34.25 27.64 9.05
CA ARG A 13 -34.29 28.25 7.72
C ARG A 13 -34.10 29.77 7.78
N ASN A 14 -34.70 30.44 8.75
CA ASN A 14 -34.54 31.88 8.94
C ASN A 14 -33.13 32.28 9.38
N HIS A 15 -32.49 31.49 10.26
CA HIS A 15 -31.09 31.71 10.62
C HIS A 15 -30.13 31.54 9.43
N LEU A 16 -30.39 30.56 8.57
CA LEU A 16 -29.56 30.30 7.39
C LEU A 16 -29.68 31.40 6.32
N VAL A 17 -30.88 31.95 6.14
CA VAL A 17 -31.12 33.10 5.25
C VAL A 17 -30.44 34.36 5.80
N SER A 18 -30.53 34.61 7.11
CA SER A 18 -29.85 35.75 7.74
C SER A 18 -28.32 35.63 7.66
N ALA A 19 -27.76 34.43 7.85
CA ALA A 19 -26.33 34.18 7.71
C ALA A 19 -25.84 34.40 6.27
N LYS A 20 -26.57 33.91 5.27
CA LYS A 20 -26.26 34.17 3.85
C LYS A 20 -26.33 35.66 3.50
N ALA A 21 -27.30 36.40 4.02
CA ALA A 21 -27.41 37.84 3.79
C ALA A 21 -26.23 38.61 4.42
N LYS A 22 -25.82 38.25 5.65
CA LYS A 22 -24.65 38.85 6.31
C LYS A 22 -23.33 38.53 5.58
N LEU A 23 -23.18 37.30 5.08
CA LEU A 23 -21.99 36.90 4.30
C LEU A 23 -21.89 37.69 2.99
N LYS A 24 -23.03 37.94 2.32
CA LYS A 24 -23.10 38.71 1.06
C LYS A 24 -22.78 40.20 1.24
N HIS A 25 -23.04 40.77 2.43
CA HIS A 25 -22.73 42.17 2.73
C HIS A 25 -21.28 42.42 3.18
N HIS A 26 -20.57 41.40 3.69
CA HIS A 26 -19.19 41.56 4.17
C HIS A 26 -18.09 41.11 3.18
N VAL A 27 -18.46 40.37 2.15
CA VAL A 27 -17.53 39.91 1.11
C VAL A 27 -17.79 40.68 -0.18
N THR A 28 -17.12 41.81 -0.36
CA THR A 28 -17.09 42.49 -1.66
C THR A 28 -16.06 41.80 -2.57
N PRO A 29 -16.33 41.68 -3.89
CA PRO A 29 -15.40 41.04 -4.82
C PRO A 29 -14.02 41.71 -4.81
N ARG A 30 -13.94 43.02 -4.52
CA ARG A 30 -12.69 43.75 -4.33
C ARG A 30 -11.86 43.25 -3.13
N ARG A 31 -12.49 42.91 -1.99
CA ARG A 31 -11.77 42.35 -0.83
C ARG A 31 -11.24 40.95 -1.10
N LEU A 32 -11.99 40.14 -1.87
CA LEU A 32 -11.57 38.78 -2.22
C LEU A 32 -10.39 38.79 -3.21
N VAL A 33 -10.39 39.72 -4.17
CA VAL A 33 -9.26 39.94 -5.09
C VAL A 33 -8.02 40.45 -4.34
N LEU A 34 -8.18 41.38 -3.40
CA LEU A 34 -7.05 41.88 -2.59
C LEU A 34 -6.45 40.80 -1.70
N LEU A 35 -7.27 39.95 -1.08
CA LEU A 35 -6.78 38.82 -0.27
C LEU A 35 -6.08 37.76 -1.13
N ALA A 36 -6.60 37.46 -2.32
CA ALA A 36 -5.95 36.54 -3.26
C ALA A 36 -4.61 37.09 -3.76
N ALA A 37 -4.55 38.39 -4.10
CA ALA A 37 -3.31 39.03 -4.53
C ALA A 37 -2.25 39.06 -3.41
N ALA A 38 -2.65 39.35 -2.17
CA ALA A 38 -1.76 39.28 -1.01
C ALA A 38 -1.24 37.85 -0.77
N GLY A 39 -2.11 36.84 -0.89
CA GLY A 39 -1.73 35.43 -0.78
C GLY A 39 -0.72 35.00 -1.85
N CYS A 40 -0.95 35.38 -3.12
CA CYS A 40 0.00 35.10 -4.20
C CYS A 40 1.35 35.79 -3.98
N SER A 41 1.36 37.03 -3.49
CA SER A 41 2.61 37.77 -3.22
C SER A 41 3.43 37.10 -2.12
N VAL A 42 2.78 36.69 -1.02
CA VAL A 42 3.46 35.96 0.08
C VAL A 42 3.99 34.61 -0.42
N PHE A 43 3.22 33.88 -1.23
CA PHE A 43 3.67 32.61 -1.79
C PHE A 43 4.90 32.75 -2.69
N LEU A 44 4.95 33.78 -3.53
CA LEU A 44 6.11 34.08 -4.38
C LEU A 44 7.35 34.46 -3.56
N VAL A 45 7.19 35.25 -2.49
CA VAL A 45 8.30 35.59 -1.57
C VAL A 45 8.83 34.36 -0.84
N LEU A 46 7.96 33.44 -0.41
CA LEU A 46 8.38 32.20 0.25
C LEU A 46 9.09 31.23 -0.72
N LEU A 47 8.66 31.21 -1.98
CA LEU A 47 9.34 30.45 -3.04
C LEU A 47 10.74 31.00 -3.32
N THR A 48 10.90 32.32 -3.46
CA THR A 48 12.22 32.93 -3.69
C THR A 48 13.16 32.76 -2.50
N LEU A 49 12.65 32.84 -1.26
CA LEU A 49 13.43 32.56 -0.07
C LEU A 49 13.89 31.09 0.00
N ARG A 50 13.04 30.14 -0.40
CA ARG A 50 13.42 28.72 -0.49
C ARG A 50 14.50 28.47 -1.54
N THR A 51 14.37 29.05 -2.74
CA THR A 51 15.38 28.86 -3.79
C THR A 51 16.72 29.47 -3.42
N LEU A 52 16.72 30.67 -2.80
CA LEU A 52 17.93 31.30 -2.26
C LEU A 52 18.58 30.46 -1.15
N HIS A 53 17.79 29.88 -0.24
CA HIS A 53 18.31 29.07 0.84
C HIS A 53 18.89 27.73 0.36
N SER A 54 18.28 27.11 -0.66
CA SER A 54 18.82 25.91 -1.30
C SER A 54 20.12 26.19 -2.06
N ALA A 55 20.22 27.33 -2.76
CA ALA A 55 21.44 27.74 -3.45
C ALA A 55 22.60 28.02 -2.46
N ALA A 56 22.31 28.61 -1.30
CA ALA A 56 23.30 28.84 -0.26
C ALA A 56 23.84 27.54 0.36
N ARG A 57 22.99 26.52 0.56
CA ARG A 57 23.44 25.20 1.06
C ARG A 57 24.32 24.44 0.06
N ALA A 58 24.01 24.52 -1.24
CA ALA A 58 24.81 23.86 -2.27
C ALA A 58 26.24 24.44 -2.39
N GLY A 59 26.41 25.74 -2.10
CA GLY A 59 27.73 26.38 -2.06
C GLY A 59 28.61 25.95 -0.88
N ASP A 60 28.02 25.59 0.27
CA ASP A 60 28.74 25.23 1.50
C ASP A 60 29.23 23.76 1.51
N GLU A 61 28.57 22.85 0.78
CA GLU A 61 29.06 21.47 0.62
C GLU A 61 30.23 21.35 -0.36
N THR A 62 30.26 22.19 -1.41
CA THR A 62 31.30 22.12 -2.44
C THR A 62 32.67 22.59 -1.93
N THR A 63 32.69 23.49 -0.94
CA THR A 63 33.92 24.02 -0.34
C THR A 63 34.52 23.12 0.74
N LYS A 64 33.72 22.29 1.42
CA LYS A 64 34.22 21.32 2.42
C LYS A 64 34.84 20.07 1.78
N ALA A 65 34.39 19.66 0.61
CA ALA A 65 34.93 18.48 -0.09
C ALA A 65 36.33 18.72 -0.70
N ALA A 66 36.68 19.96 -1.05
CA ALA A 66 37.95 20.29 -1.72
C ALA A 66 39.16 20.44 -0.77
N ALA A 67 38.93 20.59 0.54
CA ALA A 67 40.01 20.85 1.52
C ALA A 67 40.64 19.56 2.11
N ALA A 68 40.13 18.37 1.81
CA ALA A 68 40.56 17.12 2.43
C ALA A 68 41.58 16.29 1.61
N ALA A 69 42.00 16.77 0.43
CA ALA A 69 42.85 15.99 -0.47
C ALA A 69 44.08 16.79 -0.94
N SER A 70 45.09 16.95 -0.09
CA SER A 70 46.45 17.26 -0.54
C SER A 70 47.52 17.09 0.55
N THR A 71 48.19 15.93 0.57
CA THR A 71 49.59 15.83 1.02
C THR A 71 50.24 14.54 0.48
N PRO A 72 51.43 14.60 -0.14
CA PRO A 72 52.27 13.42 -0.34
C PRO A 72 53.57 13.52 0.46
N ALA A 73 54.04 12.42 1.04
CA ALA A 73 55.45 12.25 1.40
C ALA A 73 55.85 10.78 1.45
N ALA A 74 56.94 10.46 0.76
CA ALA A 74 57.61 9.17 0.69
C ALA A 74 58.53 8.93 1.90
N GLY A 75 58.82 7.65 2.18
CA GLY A 75 59.89 7.24 3.09
C GLY A 75 59.93 5.73 3.31
N ALA A 76 60.97 5.08 2.78
CA ALA A 76 61.24 3.64 2.88
C ALA A 76 61.85 3.24 4.25
N GLY A 77 61.63 1.99 4.69
CA GLY A 77 62.35 1.41 5.83
C GLY A 77 61.87 0.02 6.30
N ALA A 78 62.58 -1.01 5.83
CA ALA A 78 62.82 -2.37 6.36
C ALA A 78 61.90 -3.04 7.42
N ALA A 79 61.33 -4.18 6.99
CA ALA A 79 61.24 -5.51 7.63
C ALA A 79 61.04 -5.66 9.16
N GLN A 80 59.93 -6.32 9.53
CA GLN A 80 59.96 -7.48 10.43
C GLN A 80 58.66 -8.31 10.34
N HIS A 81 58.85 -9.61 10.45
CA HIS A 81 57.88 -10.70 10.28
C HIS A 81 56.80 -10.67 11.37
N ALA A 82 55.53 -10.50 10.98
CA ALA A 82 54.38 -10.91 11.77
C ALA A 82 53.22 -11.24 10.81
N GLN A 83 52.83 -12.51 10.73
CA GLN A 83 51.63 -12.95 10.04
C GLN A 83 50.41 -12.32 10.73
N GLN A 84 49.89 -11.25 10.14
CA GLN A 84 48.53 -10.77 10.39
C GLN A 84 47.57 -11.52 9.45
N PRO A 85 46.37 -11.90 9.92
CA PRO A 85 45.33 -12.41 9.03
C PRO A 85 44.99 -11.30 8.03
N GLN A 86 44.98 -11.65 6.74
CA GLN A 86 44.58 -10.71 5.70
C GLN A 86 43.21 -10.12 6.03
N PRO A 87 43.04 -8.79 6.05
CA PRO A 87 41.70 -8.24 5.92
C PRO A 87 41.22 -8.72 4.56
N GLN A 88 40.20 -9.58 4.56
CA GLN A 88 39.47 -9.92 3.36
C GLN A 88 39.18 -8.60 2.66
N GLN A 89 39.82 -8.41 1.51
CA GLN A 89 39.39 -7.42 0.54
C GLN A 89 38.01 -7.87 0.09
N GLN A 90 37.01 -7.55 0.90
CA GLN A 90 35.67 -7.28 0.43
C GLN A 90 35.84 -6.03 -0.42
N GLN A 91 36.29 -6.25 -1.65
CA GLN A 91 36.03 -5.34 -2.73
C GLN A 91 34.55 -5.03 -2.59
N ARG A 92 34.25 -3.78 -2.22
CA ARG A 92 32.93 -3.23 -2.44
C ARG A 92 32.74 -3.26 -3.96
N GLU A 93 32.40 -4.42 -4.50
CA GLU A 93 31.76 -4.49 -5.80
C GLU A 93 30.65 -3.46 -5.71
N CYS A 94 30.75 -2.46 -6.57
CA CYS A 94 29.67 -1.53 -6.77
C CYS A 94 28.51 -2.37 -7.28
N ALA A 95 27.65 -2.82 -6.36
CA ALA A 95 26.59 -3.75 -6.67
C ALA A 95 25.70 -3.06 -7.70
N LYS A 96 25.65 -3.64 -8.91
CA LYS A 96 24.75 -3.16 -9.95
C LYS A 96 23.34 -3.11 -9.36
N LEU A 97 22.59 -2.05 -9.69
CA LEU A 97 21.21 -1.96 -9.26
C LEU A 97 20.46 -3.23 -9.68
N PRO A 98 19.66 -3.83 -8.79
CA PRO A 98 18.88 -5.00 -9.13
C PRO A 98 18.01 -4.81 -10.38
N ALA A 99 17.78 -5.88 -11.14
CA ALA A 99 16.95 -5.82 -12.35
C ALA A 99 15.53 -5.33 -12.06
N SER A 100 14.90 -5.78 -10.96
CA SER A 100 13.56 -5.31 -10.56
C SER A 100 13.53 -3.82 -10.23
N VAL A 101 14.56 -3.31 -9.55
CA VAL A 101 14.70 -1.87 -9.23
C VAL A 101 14.94 -1.06 -10.49
N THR A 102 15.86 -1.51 -11.34
CA THR A 102 16.17 -0.85 -12.62
C THR A 102 14.93 -0.82 -13.52
N GLY A 103 14.21 -1.93 -13.63
CA GLY A 103 12.97 -2.04 -14.39
C GLY A 103 11.88 -1.10 -13.88
N ALA A 104 11.70 -1.00 -12.55
CA ALA A 104 10.76 -0.06 -11.95
C ALA A 104 11.14 1.41 -12.20
N LEU A 105 12.42 1.76 -12.08
CA LEU A 105 12.91 3.12 -12.36
C LEU A 105 12.66 3.50 -13.82
N VAL A 106 12.98 2.62 -14.77
CA VAL A 106 12.70 2.85 -16.20
C VAL A 106 11.19 2.99 -16.42
N TYR A 107 10.39 2.05 -15.89
CA TYR A 107 8.93 2.08 -16.00
C TYR A 107 8.36 3.42 -15.53
N TYR A 108 8.66 3.86 -14.30
CA TYR A 108 8.12 5.11 -13.77
C TYR A 108 8.70 6.37 -14.43
N ALA A 109 9.93 6.32 -14.95
CA ALA A 109 10.51 7.44 -15.68
C ALA A 109 9.90 7.64 -17.07
N THR A 110 9.36 6.57 -17.68
CA THR A 110 8.83 6.60 -19.05
C THR A 110 7.31 6.43 -19.16
N SER A 111 6.64 6.04 -18.07
CA SER A 111 5.20 5.80 -18.06
C SER A 111 4.40 7.10 -17.97
N ASN A 112 3.28 7.16 -18.68
CA ASN A 112 2.29 8.23 -18.58
C ASN A 112 1.12 7.86 -17.63
N GLU A 113 1.23 6.76 -16.90
CA GLU A 113 0.20 6.30 -15.96
C GLU A 113 0.07 7.26 -14.77
N THR A 114 -1.17 7.49 -14.33
CA THR A 114 -1.41 8.31 -13.14
C THR A 114 -1.13 7.49 -11.88
N PRO A 115 -0.29 7.95 -10.95
CA PRO A 115 -0.09 7.29 -9.67
C PRO A 115 -1.43 7.13 -8.93
N ARG A 116 -1.77 5.90 -8.55
CA ARG A 116 -3.00 5.60 -7.78
C ARG A 116 -2.85 5.89 -6.29
N GLN A 117 -1.60 5.93 -5.81
CA GLN A 117 -1.26 6.13 -4.40
C GLN A 117 -0.59 7.47 -4.18
N THR A 118 -0.86 8.07 -3.03
CA THR A 118 -0.08 9.22 -2.52
C THR A 118 1.27 8.77 -1.99
N GLU A 119 2.21 9.70 -1.80
CA GLU A 119 3.51 9.42 -1.18
C GLU A 119 3.35 8.81 0.23
N ALA A 120 2.37 9.28 1.00
CA ALA A 120 2.10 8.74 2.34
C ALA A 120 1.61 7.28 2.29
N GLU A 121 0.71 6.96 1.35
CA GLU A 121 0.20 5.61 1.13
C GLU A 121 1.31 4.66 0.66
N ALA A 122 2.01 5.01 -0.43
CA ALA A 122 3.09 4.19 -0.95
C ALA A 122 4.26 4.08 0.06
N GLY A 123 4.55 5.16 0.79
CA GLY A 123 5.59 5.20 1.81
C GLY A 123 5.31 4.29 3.00
N ALA A 124 4.04 4.13 3.40
CA ALA A 124 3.65 3.19 4.45
C ALA A 124 3.90 1.74 4.02
N ALA A 125 3.45 1.36 2.82
CA ALA A 125 3.74 0.03 2.26
C ALA A 125 5.25 -0.23 2.11
N ALA A 126 6.00 0.77 1.65
CA ALA A 126 7.44 0.68 1.48
C ALA A 126 8.19 0.48 2.81
N ARG A 127 7.76 1.12 3.91
CA ARG A 127 8.36 0.90 5.24
C ARG A 127 8.16 -0.54 5.71
N VAL A 128 6.98 -1.11 5.50
CA VAL A 128 6.70 -2.51 5.85
C VAL A 128 7.58 -3.44 5.03
N LEU A 129 7.63 -3.27 3.71
CA LEU A 129 8.47 -4.11 2.84
C LEU A 129 9.97 -3.94 3.13
N ALA A 130 10.44 -2.75 3.47
CA ALA A 130 11.84 -2.54 3.85
C ALA A 130 12.25 -3.32 5.12
N GLY A 131 11.30 -3.59 6.04
CA GLY A 131 11.53 -4.39 7.23
C GLY A 131 11.33 -5.90 7.04
N ARG A 132 10.75 -6.32 5.91
CA ARG A 132 10.35 -7.71 5.64
C ARG A 132 11.10 -8.36 4.48
N ALA A 133 11.43 -7.59 3.45
CA ALA A 133 12.04 -8.08 2.22
C ALA A 133 13.49 -8.56 2.45
N PRO A 134 13.95 -9.56 1.68
CA PRO A 134 13.18 -10.36 0.72
C PRO A 134 12.19 -11.30 1.43
N CYS A 135 10.95 -11.38 0.92
CA CYS A 135 9.88 -12.14 1.54
C CYS A 135 8.94 -12.79 0.52
N ASN A 136 8.00 -13.61 0.99
CA ASN A 136 6.86 -14.06 0.19
C ASN A 136 5.79 -12.95 0.21
N LEU A 137 5.71 -12.19 -0.87
CA LEU A 137 4.74 -11.13 -1.09
C LEU A 137 3.58 -11.62 -1.97
N LEU A 138 2.37 -11.57 -1.44
CA LEU A 138 1.15 -11.79 -2.22
C LEU A 138 0.53 -10.45 -2.60
N VAL A 139 0.18 -10.26 -3.87
CA VAL A 139 -0.50 -9.04 -4.33
C VAL A 139 -1.83 -9.39 -4.99
N PHE A 140 -2.92 -8.85 -4.47
CA PHE A 140 -4.23 -8.89 -5.10
C PHE A 140 -4.43 -7.65 -5.98
N GLY A 141 -4.49 -7.88 -7.29
CA GLY A 141 -4.54 -6.86 -8.32
C GLY A 141 -3.19 -6.68 -9.01
N LEU A 142 -3.23 -6.35 -10.29
CA LEU A 142 -2.07 -6.07 -11.13
C LEU A 142 -2.30 -4.74 -11.84
N GLY A 143 -1.51 -3.74 -11.48
CA GLY A 143 -1.60 -2.40 -12.05
C GLY A 143 -0.26 -1.68 -12.10
N PRO A 144 -0.26 -0.36 -12.29
CA PRO A 144 0.98 0.43 -12.44
C PRO A 144 1.95 0.35 -11.25
N ASP A 145 1.46 -0.04 -10.08
CA ASP A 145 2.22 -0.24 -8.84
C ASP A 145 2.90 -1.62 -8.76
N ALA A 146 2.64 -2.54 -9.69
CA ALA A 146 3.25 -3.88 -9.68
C ALA A 146 4.79 -3.83 -9.75
N ALA A 147 5.34 -2.92 -10.56
CA ALA A 147 6.79 -2.74 -10.66
C ALA A 147 7.40 -2.24 -9.33
N LEU A 148 6.70 -1.36 -8.61
CA LEU A 148 7.10 -0.91 -7.27
C LEU A 148 7.15 -2.09 -6.29
N TRP A 149 6.11 -2.93 -6.26
CA TRP A 149 6.06 -4.09 -5.36
C TRP A 149 7.20 -5.09 -5.63
N ALA A 150 7.46 -5.39 -6.90
CA ALA A 150 8.56 -6.26 -7.30
C ALA A 150 9.95 -5.65 -6.99
N ALA A 151 10.10 -4.33 -7.09
CA ALA A 151 11.33 -3.63 -6.74
C ALA A 151 11.58 -3.61 -5.22
N LEU A 152 10.55 -3.31 -4.43
CA LEU A 152 10.62 -3.27 -2.96
C LEU A 152 10.86 -4.66 -2.36
N ASN A 153 10.36 -5.72 -3.00
CA ASN A 153 10.60 -7.11 -2.61
C ASN A 153 11.72 -7.77 -3.43
N HIS A 154 12.73 -7.01 -3.85
CA HIS A 154 13.85 -7.58 -4.62
C HIS A 154 14.51 -8.75 -3.87
N GLY A 155 14.72 -9.87 -4.57
CA GLY A 155 15.28 -11.10 -4.02
C GLY A 155 14.26 -11.99 -3.30
N GLY A 156 13.02 -11.52 -3.12
CA GLY A 156 11.89 -12.30 -2.62
C GLY A 156 11.01 -12.87 -3.74
N ARG A 157 9.95 -13.58 -3.35
CA ARG A 157 8.91 -14.08 -4.26
C ARG A 157 7.74 -13.12 -4.23
N THR A 158 7.25 -12.71 -5.39
CA THR A 158 6.07 -11.84 -5.51
C THR A 158 5.05 -12.49 -6.44
N LEU A 159 3.92 -12.94 -5.88
CA LEU A 159 2.82 -13.54 -6.61
C LEU A 159 1.68 -12.53 -6.79
N PHE A 160 1.22 -12.32 -8.02
CA PHE A 160 0.08 -11.48 -8.35
C PHE A 160 -1.16 -12.31 -8.67
N LEU A 161 -2.29 -11.97 -8.06
CA LEU A 161 -3.61 -12.53 -8.37
C LEU A 161 -4.49 -11.42 -8.96
N GLU A 162 -4.87 -11.55 -10.22
CA GLU A 162 -5.63 -10.54 -10.95
C GLU A 162 -6.88 -11.16 -11.59
N ALA A 163 -7.98 -10.42 -11.62
CA ALA A 163 -9.25 -10.89 -12.17
C ALA A 163 -9.44 -10.56 -13.67
N ASP A 164 -8.68 -9.60 -14.18
CA ASP A 164 -8.70 -9.20 -15.59
C ASP A 164 -7.55 -9.85 -16.36
N ALA A 165 -7.87 -10.84 -17.19
CA ALA A 165 -6.90 -11.52 -18.04
C ALA A 165 -6.21 -10.56 -19.03
N GLY A 166 -6.89 -9.51 -19.46
CA GLY A 166 -6.33 -8.46 -20.31
C GLY A 166 -5.26 -7.65 -19.58
N ARG A 167 -5.44 -7.35 -18.29
CA ARG A 167 -4.39 -6.71 -17.47
C ARG A 167 -3.17 -7.61 -17.32
N ILE A 168 -3.35 -8.91 -17.13
CA ILE A 168 -2.23 -9.87 -17.06
C ILE A 168 -1.47 -9.90 -18.40
N ALA A 169 -2.20 -10.00 -19.52
CA ALA A 169 -1.58 -10.00 -20.85
C ALA A 169 -0.85 -8.70 -21.14
N ALA A 170 -1.47 -7.55 -20.84
CA ALA A 170 -0.89 -6.23 -21.03
C ALA A 170 0.36 -6.04 -20.17
N ALA A 171 0.30 -6.45 -18.90
CA ALA A 171 1.46 -6.43 -18.02
C ALA A 171 2.57 -7.26 -18.66
N ARG A 172 2.36 -8.57 -18.91
CA ARG A 172 3.36 -9.47 -19.54
C ARG A 172 3.97 -8.90 -20.82
N ALA A 173 3.20 -8.21 -21.65
CA ALA A 173 3.67 -7.56 -22.87
C ALA A 173 4.48 -6.28 -22.63
N ALA A 174 4.14 -5.49 -21.61
CA ALA A 174 4.82 -4.23 -21.27
C ALA A 174 6.13 -4.41 -20.49
N HIS A 175 6.41 -5.61 -19.95
CA HIS A 175 7.60 -5.84 -19.13
C HIS A 175 8.88 -5.59 -19.95
N PRO A 176 9.79 -4.72 -19.47
CA PRO A 176 11.13 -4.61 -20.02
C PRO A 176 11.88 -5.94 -19.87
N ALA A 177 12.66 -6.32 -20.88
CA ALA A 177 13.54 -7.49 -20.86
C ALA A 177 14.38 -7.52 -19.56
N GLY A 178 14.12 -8.49 -18.67
CA GLY A 178 14.78 -8.61 -17.38
C GLY A 178 13.91 -9.09 -16.21
N VAL A 179 12.59 -9.21 -16.40
CA VAL A 179 11.69 -9.94 -15.49
C VAL A 179 10.97 -11.00 -16.33
N ASP A 180 11.69 -12.06 -16.70
CA ASP A 180 11.18 -13.13 -17.57
C ASP A 180 10.10 -14.01 -16.90
N ASP A 181 9.80 -13.79 -15.61
CA ASP A 181 8.92 -14.64 -14.82
C ASP A 181 7.96 -13.82 -13.93
N LEU A 182 7.14 -12.94 -14.55
CA LEU A 182 6.03 -12.33 -13.82
C LEU A 182 5.07 -13.43 -13.36
N GLU A 183 5.13 -13.76 -12.07
CA GLU A 183 4.25 -14.71 -11.42
C GLU A 183 2.85 -14.09 -11.21
N ALA A 184 2.10 -13.94 -12.30
CA ALA A 184 0.74 -13.39 -12.31
C ALA A 184 -0.27 -14.41 -12.82
N HIS A 185 -1.34 -14.62 -12.04
CA HIS A 185 -2.37 -15.61 -12.30
C HIS A 185 -3.77 -14.99 -12.30
N LEU A 186 -4.62 -15.51 -13.18
CA LEU A 186 -6.02 -15.15 -13.25
C LEU A 186 -6.76 -15.76 -12.04
N VAL A 187 -7.59 -14.97 -11.37
CA VAL A 187 -8.48 -15.43 -10.30
C VAL A 187 -9.91 -14.95 -10.57
N ALA A 188 -10.89 -15.82 -10.36
CA ALA A 188 -12.29 -15.46 -10.48
C ALA A 188 -12.91 -15.24 -9.09
N TYR A 189 -13.31 -13.99 -8.81
CA TYR A 189 -14.17 -13.70 -7.67
C TYR A 189 -15.64 -13.85 -8.09
N HIS A 190 -16.46 -14.53 -7.29
CA HIS A 190 -17.88 -14.80 -7.62
C HIS A 190 -18.66 -13.51 -7.87
N ASP A 191 -18.21 -12.40 -7.29
CA ASP A 191 -18.92 -11.14 -7.24
C ASP A 191 -18.57 -10.15 -8.36
N HIS A 192 -17.94 -10.59 -9.46
CA HIS A 192 -17.65 -9.69 -10.59
C HIS A 192 -18.89 -9.07 -11.24
N GLN A 193 -20.08 -9.63 -11.02
CA GLN A 193 -21.35 -9.01 -11.42
C GLN A 193 -21.84 -7.91 -10.46
N HIS A 194 -21.24 -7.79 -9.27
CA HIS A 194 -21.53 -6.77 -8.27
C HIS A 194 -20.37 -5.76 -8.08
N ALA A 195 -19.18 -6.06 -8.60
CA ALA A 195 -17.99 -5.20 -8.53
C ALA A 195 -18.03 -3.96 -9.44
N SER A 196 -19.01 -3.86 -10.36
CA SER A 196 -19.20 -2.69 -11.21
C SER A 196 -20.50 -1.97 -10.86
N ALA A 197 -20.35 -0.83 -10.20
CA ALA A 197 -21.39 0.12 -9.82
C ALA A 197 -22.36 -0.36 -8.71
N THR A 198 -22.27 0.30 -7.55
CA THR A 198 -23.36 0.42 -6.58
C THR A 198 -23.83 -0.85 -5.87
N VAL A 199 -22.91 -1.66 -5.32
CA VAL A 199 -23.29 -2.34 -4.07
C VAL A 199 -23.41 -1.23 -3.03
N SER A 200 -24.65 -0.86 -2.68
CA SER A 200 -24.89 0.05 -1.55
C SER A 200 -24.09 -0.46 -0.35
N GLY A 201 -23.57 0.43 0.50
CA GLY A 201 -22.87 0.02 1.72
C GLY A 201 -23.69 -1.00 2.54
N ASP A 202 -25.02 -0.95 2.43
CA ASP A 202 -25.96 -1.92 3.00
C ASP A 202 -25.79 -3.35 2.47
N GLY A 203 -25.46 -3.55 1.19
CA GLY A 203 -25.23 -4.88 0.59
C GLY A 203 -23.91 -5.50 1.04
N LEU A 204 -22.85 -4.69 1.15
CA LEU A 204 -21.57 -5.13 1.71
C LEU A 204 -21.69 -5.43 3.21
N LEU A 205 -22.42 -4.59 3.95
CA LEU A 205 -22.73 -4.82 5.36
C LEU A 205 -23.64 -6.03 5.55
N ALA A 206 -24.58 -6.30 4.63
CA ALA A 206 -25.40 -7.50 4.64
C ALA A 206 -24.56 -8.75 4.36
N LEU A 207 -23.57 -8.69 3.46
CA LEU A 207 -22.58 -9.77 3.28
C LEU A 207 -21.84 -10.03 4.58
N VAL A 208 -21.30 -9.00 5.25
CA VAL A 208 -20.63 -9.16 6.56
C VAL A 208 -21.58 -9.75 7.61
N ARG A 209 -22.83 -9.25 7.71
CA ARG A 209 -23.82 -9.67 8.72
C ARG A 209 -24.40 -11.07 8.48
N ASN A 210 -24.62 -11.45 7.22
CA ASN A 210 -25.16 -12.74 6.81
C ASN A 210 -24.07 -13.75 6.52
N SER A 211 -22.80 -13.38 6.69
CA SER A 211 -21.67 -14.26 6.44
C SER A 211 -21.49 -15.31 7.53
N SER A 212 -22.53 -15.88 8.13
CA SER A 212 -22.35 -17.02 9.06
C SER A 212 -21.44 -18.09 8.44
N ASP A 213 -21.55 -18.29 7.13
CA ASP A 213 -20.75 -19.26 6.36
C ASP A 213 -19.30 -18.81 6.10
N CYS A 214 -19.00 -17.51 6.20
CA CYS A 214 -17.62 -16.98 6.14
C CYS A 214 -17.03 -16.66 7.51
N ALA A 215 -17.89 -16.40 8.51
CA ALA A 215 -17.57 -16.00 9.88
C ALA A 215 -17.43 -17.22 10.80
N ALA A 216 -18.11 -18.33 10.50
CA ALA A 216 -17.87 -19.64 11.10
C ALA A 216 -16.50 -20.13 10.64
N ALA A 217 -15.46 -19.68 11.31
CA ALA A 217 -14.10 -20.01 10.96
C ALA A 217 -13.84 -21.50 11.19
N SER A 218 -13.56 -22.24 10.13
CA SER A 218 -12.30 -22.97 9.99
C SER A 218 -12.03 -23.14 8.50
N PRO A 219 -10.96 -22.53 8.01
CA PRO A 219 -9.69 -23.26 8.09
C PRO A 219 -8.54 -22.34 8.50
N PRO A 220 -7.59 -22.84 9.30
CA PRO A 220 -6.33 -23.14 8.61
C PRO A 220 -5.52 -24.28 9.24
N LYS A 221 -5.16 -25.40 8.57
CA LYS A 221 -3.92 -26.16 8.89
C LYS A 221 -3.49 -27.11 7.77
N PRO A 222 -2.25 -27.00 7.23
CA PRO A 222 -1.89 -25.90 6.32
C PRO A 222 -3.03 -25.48 5.40
N LEU A 223 -2.97 -24.28 4.81
CA LEU A 223 -3.95 -23.90 3.79
C LEU A 223 -3.86 -24.90 2.61
N SER A 224 -5.00 -25.32 2.08
CA SER A 224 -5.10 -26.27 0.98
C SER A 224 -6.22 -25.83 0.02
N PRO A 225 -6.21 -26.29 -1.24
CA PRO A 225 -7.25 -25.94 -2.22
C PRO A 225 -8.67 -26.16 -1.70
N ASP A 226 -8.88 -27.27 -1.01
CA ASP A 226 -10.14 -27.70 -0.43
C ASP A 226 -10.80 -26.65 0.47
N HIS A 227 -9.98 -25.90 1.20
CA HIS A 227 -10.43 -24.86 2.12
C HIS A 227 -11.16 -23.71 1.44
N LEU A 228 -10.77 -23.33 0.23
CA LEU A 228 -11.36 -22.22 -0.53
C LEU A 228 -12.26 -22.73 -1.66
N GLU A 229 -11.90 -23.84 -2.31
CA GLU A 229 -12.67 -24.41 -3.43
C GLU A 229 -13.97 -25.08 -3.01
N ARG A 230 -14.06 -25.59 -1.78
CA ARG A 230 -15.28 -26.20 -1.24
C ARG A 230 -15.95 -25.37 -0.15
N SER A 231 -15.43 -24.17 0.10
CA SER A 231 -16.02 -23.26 1.08
C SER A 231 -17.46 -22.91 0.69
N PRO A 232 -18.42 -22.95 1.65
CA PRO A 232 -19.77 -22.42 1.45
C PRO A 232 -19.79 -20.89 1.42
N CYS A 233 -18.71 -20.23 1.86
CA CYS A 233 -18.60 -18.78 1.84
C CYS A 233 -18.62 -18.24 0.41
N ALA A 234 -19.58 -17.36 0.11
CA ALA A 234 -19.73 -16.72 -1.20
C ALA A 234 -18.52 -15.85 -1.61
N LEU A 235 -17.71 -15.42 -0.64
CA LEU A 235 -16.51 -14.61 -0.86
C LEU A 235 -15.28 -15.45 -1.24
N ALA A 236 -15.33 -16.77 -1.02
CA ALA A 236 -14.22 -17.65 -1.35
C ALA A 236 -14.04 -17.73 -2.88
N PRO A 237 -12.87 -17.34 -3.42
CA PRO A 237 -12.59 -17.52 -4.84
C PRO A 237 -12.47 -19.00 -5.17
N ARG A 238 -12.70 -19.34 -6.44
CA ARG A 238 -12.49 -20.70 -6.96
C ARG A 238 -11.34 -20.66 -7.97
N GLY A 239 -10.60 -21.77 -8.06
CA GLY A 239 -9.49 -21.91 -9.01
C GLY A 239 -8.30 -21.02 -8.71
N LEU A 240 -7.99 -20.79 -7.43
CA LEU A 240 -6.71 -20.17 -7.06
C LEU A 240 -5.53 -21.05 -7.52
N PRO A 241 -4.43 -20.46 -7.99
CA PRO A 241 -3.31 -21.23 -8.52
C PRO A 241 -2.61 -22.04 -7.42
N PRO A 242 -2.00 -23.20 -7.73
CA PRO A 242 -1.20 -23.98 -6.77
C PRO A 242 -0.17 -23.14 -6.01
N ALA A 243 0.48 -22.21 -6.72
CA ALA A 243 1.43 -21.22 -6.20
C ALA A 243 0.95 -20.50 -4.93
N PHE A 244 -0.36 -20.23 -4.81
CA PHE A 244 -0.96 -19.58 -3.65
C PHE A 244 -0.86 -20.43 -2.37
N TYR A 245 -0.95 -21.75 -2.49
CA TYR A 245 -0.96 -22.71 -1.38
C TYR A 245 0.44 -23.21 -1.00
N GLU A 246 1.42 -23.05 -1.90
CA GLU A 246 2.79 -23.54 -1.72
C GLU A 246 3.64 -22.65 -0.79
N ALA A 247 3.23 -21.40 -0.57
CA ALA A 247 3.94 -20.45 0.28
C ALA A 247 3.10 -19.98 1.47
N GLU A 248 3.81 -19.60 2.52
CA GLU A 248 3.28 -18.79 3.60
C GLU A 248 3.63 -17.34 3.30
N TRP A 249 2.62 -16.47 3.27
CA TRP A 249 2.77 -15.08 2.87
C TRP A 249 3.18 -14.22 4.06
N ASP A 250 4.30 -13.53 3.95
CA ASP A 250 4.82 -12.64 5.00
C ASP A 250 4.15 -11.27 4.94
N VAL A 251 3.92 -10.81 3.71
CA VAL A 251 3.23 -9.56 3.38
C VAL A 251 2.17 -9.84 2.31
N ILE A 252 0.99 -9.26 2.48
CA ILE A 252 -0.12 -9.33 1.54
C ILE A 252 -0.55 -7.90 1.19
N MET A 253 -0.47 -7.53 -0.09
CA MET A 253 -0.94 -6.25 -0.61
C MET A 253 -2.25 -6.42 -1.36
N VAL A 254 -3.34 -5.82 -0.88
CA VAL A 254 -4.63 -5.74 -1.57
C VAL A 254 -4.70 -4.40 -2.30
N GLY A 255 -4.29 -4.38 -3.57
CA GLY A 255 -4.27 -3.19 -4.42
C GLY A 255 -5.62 -2.80 -5.01
N ALA A 256 -6.56 -3.74 -5.04
CA ALA A 256 -7.96 -3.53 -5.42
C ALA A 256 -8.87 -4.21 -4.37
N PRO A 257 -9.51 -3.45 -3.46
CA PRO A 257 -10.17 -3.97 -2.26
C PRO A 257 -11.57 -4.50 -2.57
N VAL A 258 -11.67 -5.54 -3.40
CA VAL A 258 -12.92 -6.27 -3.59
C VAL A 258 -13.16 -7.24 -2.42
N PRO A 259 -14.42 -7.51 -2.02
CA PRO A 259 -14.75 -8.39 -0.89
C PRO A 259 -14.01 -9.74 -0.89
N GLY A 260 -13.98 -10.43 -2.03
CA GLY A 260 -13.29 -11.72 -2.15
C GLY A 260 -11.78 -11.65 -1.94
N ALA A 261 -11.12 -10.55 -2.36
CA ALA A 261 -9.69 -10.36 -2.16
C ALA A 261 -9.36 -10.12 -0.69
N ILE A 262 -10.14 -9.27 0.00
CA ILE A 262 -9.95 -9.01 1.44
C ILE A 262 -10.20 -10.30 2.25
N TYR A 263 -11.28 -11.04 1.95
CA TYR A 263 -11.56 -12.32 2.60
C TYR A 263 -10.40 -13.31 2.42
N THR A 264 -9.91 -13.47 1.18
CA THR A 264 -8.81 -14.39 0.87
C THR A 264 -7.51 -13.97 1.54
N ALA A 265 -7.22 -12.66 1.60
CA ALA A 265 -6.08 -12.11 2.33
C ALA A 265 -6.18 -12.45 3.83
N GLY A 266 -7.36 -12.30 4.43
CA GLY A 266 -7.60 -12.70 5.81
C GLY A 266 -7.37 -14.19 6.05
N VAL A 267 -7.88 -15.07 5.18
CA VAL A 267 -7.68 -16.53 5.28
C VAL A 267 -6.19 -16.87 5.18
N ALA A 268 -5.49 -16.33 4.18
CA ALA A 268 -4.07 -16.56 3.96
C ALA A 268 -3.20 -16.08 5.13
N ALA A 269 -3.45 -14.85 5.60
CA ALA A 269 -2.68 -14.24 6.68
C ALA A 269 -2.73 -15.04 7.99
N ARG A 270 -3.90 -15.63 8.29
CA ARG A 270 -4.14 -16.45 9.49
C ARG A 270 -3.56 -17.85 9.38
N ALA A 271 -3.30 -18.34 8.16
CA ALA A 271 -2.84 -19.70 7.89
C ALA A 271 -1.33 -19.93 8.03
N ARG A 272 -0.56 -18.87 8.26
CA ARG A 272 0.89 -18.92 8.48
C ARG A 272 1.23 -19.76 9.72
N ARG A 273 2.36 -20.48 9.73
CA ARG A 273 2.84 -21.24 10.90
C ARG A 273 2.92 -20.36 12.16
N PRO A 274 2.52 -20.88 13.34
CA PRO A 274 2.79 -20.17 14.58
C PRO A 274 4.30 -20.01 14.83
N GLY A 275 4.67 -18.93 15.51
CA GLY A 275 6.08 -18.65 15.87
C GLY A 275 6.92 -18.00 14.77
N THR A 276 6.45 -17.88 13.53
CA THR A 276 7.17 -17.18 12.44
C THR A 276 6.86 -15.68 12.36
N GLY A 277 6.09 -15.17 13.34
CA GLY A 277 5.61 -13.79 13.42
C GLY A 277 4.23 -13.56 12.79
N GLU A 278 3.76 -12.32 12.84
CA GLU A 278 2.51 -11.87 12.22
C GLU A 278 2.65 -11.86 10.69
N THR A 279 1.53 -11.75 9.98
CA THR A 279 1.47 -11.46 8.53
C THR A 279 1.02 -10.01 8.36
N ASP A 280 1.76 -9.21 7.60
CA ASP A 280 1.36 -7.83 7.32
C ASP A 280 0.38 -7.80 6.14
N VAL A 281 -0.82 -7.26 6.35
CA VAL A 281 -1.81 -7.07 5.29
C VAL A 281 -2.00 -5.58 5.05
N LEU A 282 -1.73 -5.14 3.83
CA LEU A 282 -1.84 -3.77 3.37
C LEU A 282 -3.03 -3.68 2.42
N VAL A 283 -4.05 -2.90 2.75
CA VAL A 283 -5.24 -2.71 1.91
C VAL A 283 -5.28 -1.28 1.40
N HIS A 284 -5.18 -1.09 0.08
CA HIS A 284 -5.28 0.21 -0.58
C HIS A 284 -6.67 0.43 -1.16
N GLY A 285 -7.09 1.70 -1.31
CA GLY A 285 -8.37 2.09 -1.92
C GLY A 285 -9.56 2.01 -0.97
N VAL A 286 -9.32 2.09 0.34
CA VAL A 286 -10.38 2.13 1.36
C VAL A 286 -10.93 3.55 1.44
N ASP A 287 -11.89 3.86 0.55
CA ASP A 287 -12.39 5.21 0.34
C ASP A 287 -13.75 5.48 1.02
N GLY A 288 -14.47 4.41 1.39
CA GLY A 288 -15.83 4.46 1.91
C GLY A 288 -16.05 3.60 3.15
N ALA A 289 -17.16 3.88 3.85
CA ALA A 289 -17.53 3.18 5.07
C ALA A 289 -17.78 1.67 4.85
N ALA A 290 -18.15 1.28 3.62
CA ALA A 290 -18.41 -0.11 3.29
C ALA A 290 -17.11 -0.92 3.21
N GLU A 291 -16.14 -0.43 2.44
CA GLU A 291 -14.80 -1.01 2.29
C GLU A 291 -14.09 -1.04 3.65
N GLU A 292 -14.22 0.03 4.43
CA GLU A 292 -13.66 0.11 5.77
C GLU A 292 -14.28 -0.93 6.72
N SER A 293 -15.61 -1.03 6.74
CA SER A 293 -16.31 -2.03 7.56
C SER A 293 -15.92 -3.45 7.16
N PHE A 294 -15.74 -3.70 5.86
CA PHE A 294 -15.38 -5.01 5.34
C PHE A 294 -13.94 -5.39 5.71
N ALA A 295 -12.99 -4.47 5.50
CA ALA A 295 -11.60 -4.66 5.91
C ALA A 295 -11.50 -4.92 7.42
N ARG A 296 -12.17 -4.12 8.26
CA ARG A 296 -12.19 -4.31 9.72
C ARG A 296 -12.86 -5.62 10.14
N ALA A 297 -13.88 -6.09 9.43
CA ALA A 297 -14.55 -7.35 9.75
C ALA A 297 -13.67 -8.59 9.49
N PHE A 298 -12.99 -8.63 8.33
CA PHE A 298 -12.23 -9.80 7.90
C PHE A 298 -10.72 -9.73 8.20
N LEU A 299 -10.18 -8.56 8.52
CA LEU A 299 -8.78 -8.38 8.94
C LEU A 299 -8.65 -7.97 10.41
N CYS A 300 -9.78 -7.77 11.09
CA CYS A 300 -9.92 -7.32 12.48
C CYS A 300 -9.38 -5.91 12.74
N GLU A 301 -10.25 -5.05 13.28
CA GLU A 301 -9.88 -3.73 13.76
C GLU A 301 -8.76 -3.77 14.80
N GLY A 302 -8.76 -4.77 15.69
CA GLY A 302 -7.72 -4.94 16.71
C GLY A 302 -6.32 -5.24 16.15
N TYR A 303 -6.20 -5.56 14.87
CA TYR A 303 -4.91 -5.82 14.22
C TYR A 303 -4.40 -4.63 13.40
N ILE A 304 -5.10 -3.49 13.37
CA ILE A 304 -4.62 -2.29 12.67
C ILE A 304 -3.35 -1.75 13.33
N LYS A 305 -2.33 -1.48 12.52
CA LYS A 305 -1.05 -0.86 12.92
C LYS A 305 -0.91 0.57 12.41
N GLU A 306 -1.37 0.84 11.20
CA GLU A 306 -1.24 2.15 10.56
C GLU A 306 -2.42 2.44 9.62
N GLU A 307 -2.83 3.71 9.58
CA GLU A 307 -3.82 4.23 8.63
C GLU A 307 -3.19 5.42 7.89
N ALA A 308 -2.80 5.22 6.63
CA ALA A 308 -2.14 6.23 5.82
C ALA A 308 -3.02 6.59 4.62
N GLY A 309 -3.76 7.69 4.69
CA GLY A 309 -4.73 8.04 3.65
C GLY A 309 -5.78 6.94 3.44
N ARG A 310 -5.82 6.38 2.23
CA ARG A 310 -6.72 5.28 1.82
C ARG A 310 -6.06 3.90 1.96
N LEU A 311 -4.86 3.85 2.56
CA LEU A 311 -4.19 2.61 2.94
C LEU A 311 -4.52 2.24 4.40
N ARG A 312 -4.75 0.95 4.63
CA ARG A 312 -4.86 0.35 5.96
C ARG A 312 -3.84 -0.77 6.10
N HIS A 313 -3.05 -0.73 7.17
CA HIS A 313 -2.07 -1.76 7.51
C HIS A 313 -2.55 -2.54 8.72
N PHE A 314 -2.65 -3.86 8.58
CA PHE A 314 -2.98 -4.81 9.62
C PHE A 314 -1.77 -5.74 9.85
N ALA A 315 -1.49 -6.13 11.09
CA ALA A 315 -0.58 -7.22 11.38
C ALA A 315 -1.34 -8.36 12.06
N ILE A 316 -1.57 -9.44 11.30
CA ILE A 316 -2.47 -10.51 11.68
C ILE A 316 -1.65 -11.67 12.25
N PRO A 317 -1.88 -12.09 13.50
CA PRO A 317 -1.17 -13.24 14.06
C PRO A 317 -1.65 -14.54 13.43
N SER A 318 -0.82 -15.58 13.52
CA SER A 318 -1.23 -16.93 13.15
C SER A 318 -2.41 -17.39 14.01
N HIS A 319 -3.44 -17.90 13.33
CA HIS A 319 -4.52 -18.66 13.96
C HIS A 319 -4.61 -20.08 13.37
N ARG A 320 -3.55 -20.53 12.67
CA ARG A 320 -3.43 -21.87 12.10
C ARG A 320 -3.82 -22.91 13.13
N ASP A 321 -3.25 -22.86 14.32
CA ASP A 321 -3.50 -23.93 15.28
C ASP A 321 -4.80 -23.85 16.08
N LYS A 322 -5.63 -22.84 15.83
CA LYS A 322 -6.83 -22.55 16.62
C LYS A 322 -8.10 -22.88 15.84
N GLU A 323 -8.96 -23.70 16.43
CA GLU A 323 -10.27 -24.05 15.87
C GLU A 323 -11.29 -22.95 16.14
N ALA A 324 -12.25 -22.78 15.23
CA ALA A 324 -13.42 -21.91 15.43
C ALA A 324 -13.12 -20.42 15.72
N MET A 325 -11.91 -19.93 15.45
CA MET A 325 -11.52 -18.56 15.78
C MET A 325 -12.09 -17.55 14.78
N PRO A 326 -12.94 -16.60 15.18
CA PRO A 326 -13.46 -15.58 14.29
C PRO A 326 -12.32 -14.71 13.73
N PHE A 327 -12.59 -14.01 12.63
CA PHE A 327 -11.63 -13.10 12.02
C PHE A 327 -11.17 -12.01 12.98
N CYS A 328 -12.08 -11.48 13.80
CA CYS A 328 -11.79 -10.56 14.89
C CYS A 328 -12.19 -11.17 16.25
N PRO A 329 -11.25 -11.83 16.95
CA PRO A 329 -11.47 -12.44 18.26
C PRO A 329 -11.38 -11.46 19.43
#